data_AF-A0A662T5R8-F1
#
_entry.id   AF-A0A662T5R8-F1
#
_cell.length_a   1.000
_cell.length_b   1.000
_cell.length_c   1.000
_cell.angle_alpha   90.00
_cell.angle_beta   90.00
_cell.angle_gamma   90.00
#
_symmetry.space_group_name_H-M   'P 1'
#
loop_
_entity.id
_entity.type
_entity.pdbx_description
1 polymer ?
#
loop_
_entity_poly.entity_id
_entity_poly.type
_entity_poly.pdbx_seq_one_letter_code
_entity_poly.pdbx_strand_id
1 'polypeptide(L)'
;MREIHFTGGKTPPETFPYNELINAAERVIKELKDVFAYYPTQHKYADYSLKGYRPLREIASKRYWNREGVELPVDNIVITAGSMQAIELVGRTFIKPGDTVITEELT
;
A
#
# COMPACT_ATOMS: atom_id res chain seq x y z
N MET A 1 24.04 14.41 30.70
CA MET A 1 24.29 14.46 29.24
C MET A 1 22.95 14.23 28.56
N ARG A 2 22.56 15.03 27.56
CA ARG A 2 21.29 14.83 26.84
C ARG A 2 21.51 13.82 25.72
N GLU A 3 20.76 12.73 25.71
CA GLU A 3 20.81 11.75 24.63
C GLU A 3 20.00 12.25 23.42
N ILE A 4 20.57 12.07 22.23
CA ILE A 4 19.92 12.39 20.95
C ILE A 4 20.08 11.15 20.06
N HIS A 5 18.96 10.57 19.65
CA HIS A 5 18.93 9.33 18.88
C HIS A 5 18.74 9.64 17.38
N PHE A 6 19.71 9.23 16.54
CA PHE A 6 19.64 9.32 15.08
C PHE A 6 19.37 7.96 14.41
N THR A 7 18.81 7.01 15.17
CA THR A 7 18.68 5.60 14.78
C THR A 7 17.26 5.18 14.40
N GLY A 8 16.31 6.12 14.30
CA GLY A 8 14.90 5.83 14.05
C GLY A 8 14.40 6.25 12.67
N GLY A 9 13.90 5.30 11.88
CA GLY A 9 13.21 5.55 10.60
C GLY A 9 11.70 5.84 10.74
N LYS A 10 11.28 6.42 11.88
CA LYS A 10 9.86 6.64 12.20
C LYS A 10 9.46 8.07 11.86
N THR A 11 8.25 8.24 11.33
CA THR A 11 7.66 9.56 11.11
C THR A 11 7.42 10.26 12.44
N PRO A 12 7.75 11.57 12.58
CA PRO A 12 7.46 12.33 13.79
C PRO A 12 5.96 12.33 14.08
N PRO A 13 5.51 11.98 15.30
CA PRO A 13 4.09 11.91 15.64
C PRO A 13 3.32 13.20 15.33
N GLU A 14 3.93 14.36 15.56
CA GLU A 14 3.34 15.68 15.35
C GLU A 14 3.01 16.00 13.88
N THR A 15 3.62 15.28 12.93
CA THR A 15 3.35 15.42 11.50
C THR A 15 2.26 14.48 11.01
N PHE A 16 1.80 13.55 11.86
CA PHE A 16 0.85 12.54 11.47
C PHE A 16 -0.59 13.11 11.46
N PRO A 17 -1.35 12.94 10.37
CA PRO A 17 -2.64 13.62 10.19
C PRO A 17 -3.79 12.86 10.87
N TYR A 18 -3.76 12.81 12.21
CA TYR A 18 -4.72 12.02 13.00
C TYR A 18 -6.18 12.43 12.75
N ASN A 19 -6.46 13.74 12.80
CA ASN A 19 -7.84 14.25 12.68
C ASN A 19 -8.41 14.01 11.28
N GLU A 20 -7.60 14.18 10.25
CA GLU A 20 -7.97 13.97 8.86
C GLU A 20 -8.27 12.49 8.59
N LEU A 21 -7.48 11.58 9.16
CA LEU A 21 -7.72 10.14 9.05
C LEU A 21 -9.02 9.73 9.76
N ILE A 22 -9.29 10.27 10.95
CA ILE A 22 -10.55 10.04 11.66
C ILE A 22 -11.74 10.51 10.81
N ASN A 23 -11.69 11.76 10.32
CA ASN A 23 -12.75 12.32 9.49
C ASN A 23 -12.98 11.54 8.19
N ALA A 24 -11.89 11.07 7.55
CA ALA A 24 -11.99 10.24 6.36
C ALA A 24 -12.62 8.88 6.65
N ALA A 25 -12.23 8.23 7.76
CA ALA A 25 -12.79 6.95 8.16
C ALA A 25 -14.30 7.06 8.46
N GLU A 26 -14.72 8.08 9.22
CA GLU A 26 -16.14 8.31 9.49
C GLU A 26 -16.97 8.49 8.22
N ARG A 27 -16.46 9.27 7.26
CA ARG A 27 -17.13 9.49 5.98
C ARG A 27 -17.28 8.17 5.21
N VAL A 28 -16.19 7.42 5.04
CA VAL A 28 -16.20 6.15 4.30
C VAL A 28 -17.12 5.13 4.97
N ILE A 29 -17.15 5.07 6.30
CA ILE A 29 -18.05 4.17 7.02
C ILE A 29 -19.52 4.53 6.75
N LYS A 30 -19.87 5.82 6.80
CA LYS A 30 -21.25 6.27 6.52
C LYS A 30 -21.66 5.99 5.08
N GLU A 31 -20.76 6.21 4.12
CA GLU A 31 -21.03 6.07 2.68
C GLU A 31 -21.02 4.61 2.21
N LEU A 32 -20.13 3.77 2.74
CA LEU A 32 -19.87 2.41 2.25
C LEU A 32 -20.24 1.32 3.25
N LYS A 33 -21.03 1.63 4.29
CA LYS A 33 -21.44 0.66 5.34
C LYS A 33 -21.93 -0.69 4.79
N ASP A 34 -22.68 -0.68 3.71
CA ASP A 34 -23.27 -1.88 3.13
C ASP A 34 -22.23 -2.75 2.40
N VAL A 35 -21.05 -2.21 2.09
CA VAL A 35 -19.98 -2.91 1.36
C VAL A 35 -19.07 -3.72 2.30
N PHE A 36 -18.90 -3.28 3.55
CA PHE A 36 -17.94 -3.90 4.47
C PHE A 36 -18.24 -5.35 4.84
N ALA A 37 -19.49 -5.79 4.67
CA ALA A 37 -19.89 -7.17 4.93
C ALA A 37 -19.49 -8.14 3.80
N TYR A 38 -18.97 -7.66 2.68
CA TYR A 38 -18.66 -8.45 1.50
C TYR A 38 -17.16 -8.58 1.25
N TYR A 39 -16.74 -9.73 0.74
CA TYR A 39 -15.40 -9.88 0.20
C TYR A 39 -15.22 -9.04 -1.07
N PRO A 40 -13.98 -8.64 -1.43
CA PRO A 40 -13.73 -7.79 -2.60
C PRO A 40 -14.28 -8.34 -3.93
N THR A 41 -14.43 -9.67 -4.03
CA THR A 41 -14.98 -10.37 -5.20
C THR A 41 -16.50 -10.56 -5.15
N GLN A 42 -17.20 -9.99 -4.16
CA GLN A 42 -18.64 -10.22 -3.96
C GLN A 42 -19.47 -8.95 -4.11
N HIS A 43 -18.84 -7.78 -4.29
CA HIS A 43 -19.55 -6.52 -4.36
C HIS A 43 -19.03 -5.59 -5.47
N LYS A 44 -19.95 -4.94 -6.18
CA LYS A 44 -19.65 -4.02 -7.28
C LYS A 44 -18.74 -2.86 -6.91
N TYR A 45 -18.80 -2.38 -5.66
CA TYR A 45 -17.94 -1.28 -5.19
C TYR A 45 -16.51 -1.71 -4.88
N ALA A 46 -16.23 -3.02 -4.77
CA ALA A 46 -14.88 -3.54 -4.58
C ALA A 46 -14.21 -3.95 -5.90
N ASP A 47 -14.78 -3.55 -7.05
CA ASP A 47 -14.26 -3.80 -8.40
C ASP A 47 -14.10 -5.30 -8.75
N TYR A 48 -14.76 -6.19 -8.01
CA TYR A 48 -14.65 -7.65 -8.16
C TYR A 48 -13.20 -8.15 -8.28
N SER A 49 -12.25 -7.48 -7.63
CA SER A 49 -10.82 -7.65 -7.90
C SER A 49 -10.05 -8.01 -6.63
N LEU A 50 -9.19 -9.03 -6.74
CA LEU A 50 -8.24 -9.39 -5.69
C LEU A 50 -7.04 -8.43 -5.62
N LYS A 51 -6.96 -7.45 -6.54
CA LYS A 51 -5.87 -6.45 -6.57
C LYS A 51 -6.08 -5.30 -5.58
N GLY A 52 -7.21 -5.27 -4.87
CA GLY A 52 -7.57 -4.23 -3.92
C GLY A 52 -8.40 -3.10 -4.54
N TYR A 53 -8.81 -2.17 -3.67
CA TYR A 53 -9.76 -1.10 -3.97
C TYR A 53 -9.28 -0.21 -5.14
N ARG A 54 -10.03 -0.21 -6.25
CA ARG A 54 -9.63 0.44 -7.51
C ARG A 54 -9.33 1.94 -7.37
N PRO A 55 -10.14 2.77 -6.69
CA PRO A 55 -9.82 4.19 -6.54
C PRO A 55 -8.47 4.44 -5.87
N LEU A 56 -8.03 3.56 -4.95
CA LEU A 56 -6.71 3.65 -4.35
C LEU A 56 -5.59 3.30 -5.36
N ARG A 57 -5.82 2.33 -6.24
CA ARG A 57 -4.90 1.99 -7.34
C ARG A 57 -4.79 3.13 -8.36
N GLU A 58 -5.88 3.82 -8.68
CA GLU A 58 -5.88 5.01 -9.55
C GLU A 58 -5.09 6.16 -8.92
N ILE A 59 -5.24 6.40 -7.63
CA ILE A 59 -4.40 7.37 -6.88
C ILE A 59 -2.93 6.97 -6.94
N ALA A 60 -2.61 5.68 -6.77
CA ALA A 60 -1.24 5.19 -6.85
C ALA A 60 -0.61 5.40 -8.23
N SER A 61 -1.36 5.10 -9.31
CA SER A 61 -0.96 5.35 -10.70
C SER A 61 -0.66 6.85 -10.93
N LYS A 62 -1.58 7.73 -10.54
CA LYS A 62 -1.40 9.19 -10.66
C LYS A 62 -0.21 9.69 -9.84
N ARG A 63 -0.02 9.17 -8.63
CA ARG A 63 1.14 9.51 -7.78
C ARG A 63 2.45 9.09 -8.44
N TYR A 64 2.49 7.92 -9.07
CA TYR A 64 3.67 7.43 -9.77
C TYR A 64 4.02 8.33 -10.96
N TRP A 65 3.04 8.67 -11.80
CA TRP A 65 3.21 9.65 -12.87
C TRP A 65 3.76 10.99 -12.36
N ASN A 66 3.14 11.56 -11.32
CA ASN A 66 3.55 12.85 -10.78
C ASN A 66 4.97 12.86 -10.20
N ARG A 67 5.48 11.71 -9.73
CA ARG A 67 6.80 11.60 -9.10
C ARG A 67 7.89 11.22 -10.09
N GLU A 68 7.59 10.28 -10.97
CA GLU A 68 8.58 9.64 -11.86
C GLU A 68 8.45 10.09 -13.32
N GLY A 69 7.34 10.71 -13.72
CA GLY A 69 7.08 11.12 -15.10
C GLY A 69 6.80 9.96 -16.07
N VAL A 70 6.50 8.76 -15.55
CA VAL A 70 6.23 7.54 -16.34
C VAL A 70 4.84 7.02 -16.03
N GLU A 71 4.14 6.56 -17.07
CA GLU A 71 2.80 5.97 -16.93
C GLU A 71 2.89 4.58 -16.29
N LEU A 72 2.07 4.34 -15.26
CA LEU A 72 1.90 3.03 -14.64
C LEU A 72 0.41 2.63 -14.74
N PRO A 73 0.05 1.68 -15.62
CA PRO A 73 -1.34 1.24 -15.78
C PRO A 73 -1.93 0.72 -14.47
N VAL A 74 -3.16 1.13 -14.16
CA VAL A 74 -3.88 0.75 -12.93
C VAL A 74 -4.05 -0.75 -12.78
N ASP A 75 -4.12 -1.48 -13.89
CA ASP A 75 -4.24 -2.95 -13.91
C ASP A 75 -2.95 -3.67 -13.51
N ASN A 76 -1.81 -2.97 -13.54
CA ASN A 76 -0.51 -3.49 -13.10
C ASN A 76 -0.22 -3.17 -11.62
N ILE A 77 -1.20 -2.60 -10.90
CA ILE A 77 -1.06 -2.24 -9.49
C ILE A 77 -1.86 -3.23 -8.63
N VAL A 78 -1.23 -3.74 -7.57
CA VAL A 78 -1.87 -4.47 -6.47
C VAL A 78 -1.61 -3.75 -5.17
N ILE A 79 -2.63 -3.64 -4.31
CA ILE A 79 -2.50 -3.08 -2.97
C ILE A 79 -2.03 -4.18 -2.01
N THR A 80 -0.94 -3.93 -1.28
CA THR A 80 -0.39 -4.84 -0.26
C THR A 80 -0.43 -4.21 1.13
N ALA A 81 -0.30 -5.03 2.17
CA ALA A 81 -0.12 -4.64 3.57
C ALA A 81 1.32 -4.16 3.82
N GLY A 82 1.72 -3.10 3.12
CA GLY A 82 3.07 -2.55 3.15
C GLY A 82 4.07 -3.29 2.26
N SER A 83 5.29 -2.75 2.21
CA SER A 83 6.35 -3.21 1.31
C SER A 83 6.84 -4.63 1.60
N MET A 84 6.84 -5.03 2.88
CA MET A 84 7.30 -6.37 3.29
C MET A 84 6.46 -7.49 2.69
N GLN A 85 5.13 -7.32 2.60
CA GLN A 85 4.28 -8.29 1.92
C GLN A 85 4.58 -8.34 0.42
N ALA A 86 4.83 -7.19 -0.23
CA ALA A 86 5.17 -7.18 -1.65
C ALA A 86 6.48 -7.95 -1.92
N ILE A 87 7.50 -7.75 -1.10
CA ILE A 87 8.79 -8.46 -1.18
C ILE A 87 8.59 -9.96 -0.98
N GLU A 88 7.81 -10.36 0.04
CA GLU A 88 7.49 -11.76 0.30
C GLU A 88 6.76 -12.43 -0.87
N LEU A 89 5.76 -11.77 -1.45
CA LEU A 89 5.02 -12.28 -2.60
C LEU A 89 5.92 -12.45 -3.83
N VAL A 90 6.80 -11.48 -4.12
CA VAL A 90 7.79 -11.60 -5.19
C VAL A 90 8.71 -12.79 -4.93
N GLY A 91 9.25 -12.89 -3.72
CA GLY A 91 10.15 -13.98 -3.35
C GLY A 91 9.51 -15.35 -3.52
N ARG A 92 8.29 -15.54 -3.00
CA ARG A 92 7.55 -16.80 -3.11
C ARG A 92 7.15 -17.15 -4.54
N THR A 93 6.94 -16.16 -5.38
CA THR A 93 6.52 -16.38 -6.77
C THR A 93 7.68 -16.75 -7.68
N PHE A 94 8.85 -16.13 -7.47
CA PHE A 94 9.96 -16.21 -8.42
C PHE A 94 11.17 -17.04 -7.93
N ILE A 95 11.35 -17.23 -6.61
CA ILE A 95 12.54 -17.87 -6.05
C ILE A 95 12.26 -19.32 -5.68
N LYS A 96 13.16 -20.22 -6.08
CA LYS A 96 13.16 -21.64 -5.72
C LYS A 96 14.45 -22.03 -4.98
N PRO A 97 14.45 -23.14 -4.22
CA PRO A 97 15.67 -23.67 -3.65
C PRO A 97 16.75 -23.90 -4.73
N GLY A 98 17.92 -23.31 -4.55
CA GLY A 98 19.04 -23.35 -5.50
C GLY A 98 19.19 -22.10 -6.37
N ASP A 99 18.19 -21.21 -6.40
CA ASP A 99 18.30 -19.94 -7.11
C ASP A 99 19.24 -18.97 -6.39
N THR A 100 19.92 -18.12 -7.18
CA THR A 100 20.74 -17.01 -6.65
C THR A 100 19.96 -15.71 -6.73
N VAL A 101 19.83 -15.02 -5.60
CA VAL A 101 19.23 -13.68 -5.52
C VAL A 101 20.35 -12.66 -5.36
N ILE A 102 20.42 -11.70 -6.29
CA ILE A 102 21.40 -10.60 -6.21
C ILE A 102 20.78 -9.45 -5.42
N THR A 103 21.49 -8.99 -4.39
CA THR A 103 21.12 -7.84 -3.58
C THR A 103 22.30 -6.89 -3.47
N GLU A 104 22.03 -5.66 -3.04
CA GLU A 104 23.08 -4.75 -2.60
C GLU A 104 23.81 -5.35 -1.37
N GLU A 105 25.06 -4.93 -1.13
CA GLU A 105 25.88 -5.42 -0.01
C GLU A 105 25.22 -5.18 1.35
N LEU A 106 24.48 -4.08 1.48
CA LEU A 106 23.74 -3.69 2.68
C LEU A 106 22.26 -3.49 2.31
N THR A 107 21.46 -4.56 2.45
CA THR A 107 20.00 -4.55 2.17
C THR A 107 19.15 -4.81 3.40
#